data_AF-A0A2V6PMH0-F1
#
_entry.id   AF-A0A2V6PMH0-F1
#
_cell.length_a   1.000
_cell.length_b   1.000
_cell.length_c   1.000
_cell.angle_alpha   90.00
_cell.angle_beta   90.00
_cell.angle_gamma   90.00
#
_symmetry.space_group_name_H-M   'P 1'
#
loop_
_entity.id
_entity.type
_entity.pdbx_description
1 polymer ?
#
loop_
_entity_poly.entity_id
_entity_poly.type
_entity_poly.pdbx_seq_one_letter_code
_entity_poly.pdbx_strand_id
1 'polypeptide(L)'
;MLARKPGSFNGQNTGAFTLSDLVTVLAVVLVLIILQLPSAANTRGKGQSASCLYNHQQLVRAWQLYADANGGRLVGNLDGGDVSILANSNRTWVLGWFDFNGGSPLGANTNTVYLTTYSPLATYLRRDARPTQA
;
A
#
# COMPACT_ATOMS: atom_id res chain seq x y z
N MET A 1 -44.35 -49.88 49.62
CA MET A 1 -44.26 -49.82 48.15
C MET A 1 -44.45 -48.38 47.72
N LEU A 2 -43.39 -47.67 47.32
CA LEU A 2 -43.50 -46.28 46.84
C LEU A 2 -43.55 -46.30 45.30
N ALA A 3 -44.69 -45.89 44.75
CA ALA A 3 -44.89 -45.75 43.32
C ALA A 3 -44.10 -44.53 42.80
N ARG A 4 -43.12 -44.77 41.91
CA ARG A 4 -42.34 -43.70 41.26
C ARG A 4 -43.15 -43.15 40.08
N LYS A 5 -43.57 -41.89 40.19
CA LYS A 5 -44.23 -41.14 39.12
C LYS A 5 -43.27 -41.03 37.92
N PRO A 6 -43.66 -41.37 36.68
CA PRO A 6 -42.80 -41.15 35.53
C PRO A 6 -42.66 -39.63 35.30
N GLY A 7 -41.42 -39.15 35.30
CA GLY A 7 -41.10 -37.78 34.91
C GLY A 7 -41.47 -37.60 33.44
N SER A 8 -42.48 -36.78 33.19
CA SER A 8 -42.81 -36.30 31.84
C SER A 8 -41.63 -35.49 31.33
N PHE A 9 -40.87 -36.05 30.40
CA PHE A 9 -39.89 -35.30 29.61
C PHE A 9 -40.68 -34.38 28.68
N ASN A 10 -41.06 -33.22 29.20
CA ASN A 10 -41.50 -32.11 28.38
C ASN A 10 -40.28 -31.69 27.54
N GLY A 11 -40.16 -32.26 26.34
CA GLY A 11 -39.14 -31.94 25.37
C GLY A 11 -39.28 -30.47 25.03
N GLN A 12 -38.51 -29.63 25.71
CA GLN A 12 -38.35 -28.24 25.34
C GLN A 12 -37.81 -28.23 23.91
N ASN A 13 -38.67 -27.85 22.97
CA ASN A 13 -38.33 -27.64 21.59
C ASN A 13 -37.43 -26.39 21.55
N THR A 14 -36.16 -26.56 21.88
CA THR A 14 -35.12 -25.56 21.67
C THR A 14 -34.99 -25.43 20.16
N GLY A 15 -35.56 -24.34 19.61
CA GLY A 15 -35.73 -24.10 18.19
C GLY A 15 -34.48 -24.46 17.38
N ALA A 16 -34.59 -25.53 16.60
CA ALA A 16 -33.58 -25.92 15.64
C ALA A 16 -33.65 -24.98 14.44
N PHE A 17 -32.48 -24.50 14.01
CA PHE A 17 -32.30 -23.67 12.83
C PHE A 17 -32.93 -24.38 11.62
N THR A 18 -33.88 -23.74 10.95
CA THR A 18 -34.53 -24.34 9.78
C THR A 18 -33.63 -24.21 8.55
N LEU A 19 -33.77 -25.14 7.60
CA LEU A 19 -33.00 -25.12 6.35
C LEU A 19 -33.24 -23.82 5.56
N SER A 20 -34.44 -23.24 5.66
CA SER A 20 -34.77 -21.96 5.02
C SER A 20 -33.96 -20.79 5.58
N ASP A 21 -33.69 -20.78 6.88
CA ASP A 21 -32.98 -19.69 7.53
C ASP A 21 -31.51 -19.65 7.07
N LEU A 22 -30.89 -20.82 6.90
CA LEU A 22 -29.54 -20.95 6.34
C LEU A 22 -29.48 -20.47 4.87
N VAL A 23 -30.48 -20.83 4.07
CA VAL A 23 -30.54 -20.48 2.64
C VAL A 23 -30.77 -18.98 2.46
N THR A 24 -31.61 -18.35 3.27
CA THR A 24 -31.85 -16.89 3.21
C THR A 24 -30.60 -16.11 3.59
N VAL A 25 -29.86 -16.53 4.64
CA VAL A 25 -28.60 -15.88 5.03
C VAL A 25 -27.56 -15.97 3.91
N LEU A 26 -27.39 -17.14 3.30
CA LEU A 26 -26.48 -17.30 2.15
C LEU A 26 -26.94 -16.49 0.94
N ALA A 27 -28.25 -16.42 0.67
CA ALA A 27 -28.78 -15.59 -0.41
C ALA A 27 -28.43 -14.11 -0.23
N VAL A 28 -28.55 -13.57 1.00
CA VAL A 28 -28.16 -12.19 1.31
C VAL A 28 -26.65 -11.99 1.14
N VAL A 29 -25.81 -12.90 1.65
CA VAL A 29 -24.35 -12.81 1.49
C VAL A 29 -23.95 -12.82 0.01
N LEU A 30 -24.56 -13.67 -0.81
CA LEU A 30 -24.28 -13.72 -2.25
C LEU A 30 -24.67 -12.43 -2.96
N VAL A 31 -25.83 -11.85 -2.65
CA VAL A 31 -26.26 -10.55 -3.19
C VAL A 31 -25.28 -9.44 -2.80
N LEU A 32 -24.82 -9.42 -1.55
CA LEU A 32 -23.82 -8.45 -1.06
C LEU A 32 -22.49 -8.58 -1.82
N ILE A 33 -22.00 -9.80 -2.06
CA ILE A 33 -20.75 -10.04 -2.80
C ILE A 33 -20.90 -9.60 -4.26
N ILE A 34 -22.03 -9.92 -4.92
CA ILE A 34 -22.30 -9.51 -6.30
C ILE A 34 -22.28 -7.99 -6.45
N LEU A 35 -22.83 -7.26 -5.49
CA LEU A 35 -22.81 -5.78 -5.47
C LEU A 35 -21.42 -5.20 -5.14
N GLN A 36 -20.57 -5.94 -4.43
CA GLN A 36 -19.24 -5.49 -4.06
C GLN A 36 -18.21 -5.64 -5.20
N LEU A 37 -18.37 -6.64 -6.08
CA LEU A 37 -17.49 -6.89 -7.23
C LEU A 37 -17.39 -5.71 -8.24
N PRO A 38 -18.48 -5.01 -8.65
CA PRO A 38 -18.38 -3.89 -9.59
C PRO A 38 -17.73 -2.63 -8.97
N SER A 39 -17.70 -2.52 -7.63
CA SER A 39 -17.00 -1.44 -6.93
C SER A 39 -15.47 -1.58 -7.02
N ALA A 40 -14.96 -2.81 -7.08
CA ALA A 40 -13.53 -3.09 -7.18
C ALA A 40 -12.97 -3.05 -8.62
N ALA A 41 -13.83 -3.12 -9.65
CA ALA A 41 -13.37 -3.18 -11.04
C ALA A 41 -12.84 -1.85 -11.59
N ASN A 42 -13.30 -0.71 -11.04
CA ASN A 42 -12.99 0.64 -11.55
C ASN A 42 -11.95 1.43 -10.72
N THR A 43 -11.20 0.78 -9.84
CA THR A 43 -10.19 1.45 -9.01
C THR A 43 -8.79 1.48 -9.64
N ARG A 44 -8.54 0.79 -10.77
CA ARG A 44 -7.18 0.71 -11.34
C ARG A 44 -6.58 2.07 -11.69
N GLY A 45 -7.37 2.97 -12.29
CA GLY A 45 -6.91 4.33 -12.63
C GLY A 45 -6.81 5.28 -11.42
N LYS A 46 -7.72 5.14 -10.45
CA LYS A 46 -7.75 5.96 -9.22
C LYS A 46 -6.72 5.52 -8.17
N GLY A 47 -6.35 4.24 -8.17
CA GLY A 47 -5.36 3.67 -7.25
C GLY A 47 -3.94 4.13 -7.58
N GLN A 48 -3.62 4.30 -8.87
CA GLN A 48 -2.30 4.77 -9.30
C GLN A 48 -2.09 6.25 -8.96
N SER A 49 -3.09 7.11 -9.20
CA SER A 49 -3.00 8.51 -8.81
C SER A 49 -2.93 8.70 -7.29
N ALA A 50 -3.71 7.93 -6.52
CA ALA A 50 -3.63 7.93 -5.06
C ALA A 50 -2.26 7.47 -4.54
N SER A 51 -1.68 6.43 -5.16
CA SER A 51 -0.33 5.95 -4.81
C SER A 51 0.76 6.95 -5.15
N CYS A 52 0.68 7.61 -6.32
CA CYS A 52 1.62 8.66 -6.71
C CYS A 52 1.55 9.86 -5.76
N LEU A 53 0.34 10.29 -5.40
CA LEU A 53 0.14 11.37 -4.43
C LEU A 53 0.73 11.01 -3.07
N TYR A 54 0.50 9.79 -2.60
CA TYR A 54 1.08 9.30 -1.35
C TYR A 54 2.61 9.32 -1.39
N ASN A 55 3.22 8.79 -2.47
CA ASN A 55 4.66 8.81 -2.66
C ASN A 55 5.21 10.25 -2.67
N HIS A 56 4.49 11.19 -3.29
CA HIS A 56 4.89 12.59 -3.32
C HIS A 56 4.82 13.23 -1.92
N GLN A 57 3.77 12.96 -1.14
CA GLN A 57 3.67 13.43 0.24
C GLN A 57 4.81 12.89 1.12
N GLN A 58 5.17 11.61 0.95
CA GLN A 58 6.32 11.03 1.66
C GLN A 58 7.64 11.70 1.26
N LEU A 59 7.82 11.99 -0.03
CA LEU A 59 8.99 12.70 -0.52
C LEU A 59 9.07 14.11 0.06
N VAL A 60 7.98 14.89 0.02
CA VAL A 60 7.95 16.26 0.59
C VAL A 60 8.28 16.23 2.08
N ARG A 61 7.74 15.27 2.82
CA ARG A 61 8.06 15.08 4.24
C ARG A 61 9.54 14.76 4.48
N ALA A 62 10.14 13.92 3.63
CA ALA A 62 11.57 13.61 3.71
C ALA A 62 12.45 14.85 3.46
N TRP A 63 12.07 15.71 2.51
CA TRP A 63 12.76 16.98 2.25
C TRP A 63 12.68 17.95 3.45
N GLN A 64 11.52 18.03 4.10
CA GLN A 64 11.36 18.84 5.32
C GLN A 64 12.26 18.33 6.45
N LEU A 65 12.21 17.02 6.73
CA LEU A 65 13.06 16.41 7.76
C LEU A 65 14.56 16.56 7.46
N TYR A 66 14.94 16.46 6.19
CA TYR A 66 16.31 16.72 5.76
C TYR A 66 16.72 18.16 6.05
N ALA A 67 15.87 19.14 5.70
CA ALA A 67 16.15 20.54 5.95
C ALA A 67 16.29 20.83 7.45
N ASP A 68 15.40 20.27 8.27
CA ASP A 68 15.45 20.41 9.74
C ASP A 68 16.78 19.88 10.31
N ALA A 69 17.27 18.75 9.80
CA ALA A 69 18.53 18.14 10.24
C ALA A 69 19.79 18.82 9.67
N ASN A 70 19.69 19.54 8.55
CA ASN A 70 20.81 20.16 7.84
C ASN A 70 20.81 21.69 7.93
N GLY A 71 20.24 22.25 9.00
CA GLY A 71 20.28 23.71 9.27
C GLY A 71 19.50 24.53 8.25
N GLY A 72 18.36 24.01 7.77
CA GLY A 72 17.50 24.64 6.76
C GLY A 72 17.97 24.46 5.31
N ARG A 73 19.09 23.74 5.08
CA ARG A 73 19.61 23.50 3.73
C ARG A 73 18.81 22.39 3.04
N LEU A 74 18.34 22.67 1.84
CA LEU A 74 17.74 21.66 0.98
C LEU A 74 18.82 20.74 0.38
N VAL A 75 18.42 19.52 0.04
CA VAL A 75 19.30 18.58 -0.66
C VAL A 75 19.64 19.12 -2.06
N GLY A 76 20.86 18.84 -2.50
CA GLY A 76 21.34 19.29 -3.81
C GLY A 76 20.66 18.58 -4.97
N ASN A 77 20.81 19.14 -6.16
CA ASN A 77 20.47 18.51 -7.43
C ASN A 77 21.63 18.82 -8.38
N LEU A 78 22.37 17.78 -8.77
CA LEU A 78 23.46 17.93 -9.73
C LEU A 78 22.90 17.93 -11.14
N ASP A 79 23.52 18.70 -12.03
CA ASP A 79 23.17 18.75 -13.45
C ASP A 79 24.14 17.95 -14.32
N GLY A 80 23.80 17.83 -15.60
CA GLY A 80 24.65 17.18 -16.60
C GLY A 80 24.98 15.72 -16.29
N GLY A 81 26.15 15.25 -16.76
CA GLY A 81 26.58 13.86 -16.57
C GLY A 81 26.89 13.49 -15.12
N ASP A 82 27.13 14.46 -14.24
CA ASP A 82 27.56 14.23 -12.87
C ASP A 82 26.48 13.55 -12.01
N VAL A 83 25.20 13.79 -12.32
CA VAL A 83 24.06 13.16 -11.63
C VAL A 83 23.97 11.65 -11.90
N SER A 84 24.63 11.14 -12.94
CA SER A 84 24.64 9.72 -13.30
C SER A 84 25.79 8.93 -12.64
N ILE A 85 26.68 9.60 -11.91
CA ILE A 85 27.86 9.00 -11.27
C ILE A 85 27.54 8.62 -9.83
N LEU A 86 27.67 7.33 -9.47
CA LEU A 86 27.34 6.83 -8.13
C LEU A 86 28.13 7.53 -7.00
N ALA A 87 29.38 7.91 -7.27
CA ALA A 87 30.22 8.65 -6.32
C ALA A 87 29.66 10.04 -5.95
N ASN A 88 28.81 10.61 -6.80
CA ASN A 88 28.14 11.89 -6.58
C ASN A 88 26.76 11.75 -5.90
N SER A 89 26.35 10.54 -5.52
CA SER A 89 25.05 10.24 -4.89
C SER A 89 24.73 11.13 -3.70
N ASN A 90 25.72 11.42 -2.85
CA ASN A 90 25.55 12.24 -1.66
C ASN A 90 25.30 13.75 -1.95
N ARG A 91 25.46 14.19 -3.19
CA ARG A 91 25.33 15.61 -3.60
C ARG A 91 24.03 15.88 -4.36
N THR A 92 23.26 14.85 -4.71
CA THR A 92 21.99 14.96 -5.45
C THR A 92 20.86 14.24 -4.73
N TRP A 93 19.65 14.77 -4.78
CA TRP A 93 18.47 14.17 -4.14
C TRP A 93 18.06 12.84 -4.78
N VAL A 94 18.36 12.64 -6.05
CA VAL A 94 18.23 11.36 -6.75
C VAL A 94 19.31 11.28 -7.83
N LEU A 95 19.85 10.07 -8.02
CA LEU A 95 20.79 9.79 -9.09
C LEU A 95 20.06 9.53 -10.41
N GLY A 96 20.68 9.99 -11.49
CA GLY A 96 20.38 9.61 -12.86
C GLY A 96 19.40 10.52 -13.61
N TRP A 97 19.37 10.29 -14.92
CA TRP A 97 18.47 10.93 -15.88
C TRP A 97 17.41 9.97 -16.34
N PHE A 98 16.19 10.51 -16.51
CA PHE A 98 15.16 9.83 -17.26
C PHE A 98 15.40 10.00 -18.76
N ASP A 99 15.41 8.89 -19.50
CA ASP A 99 15.49 8.89 -20.96
C ASP A 99 14.62 7.78 -21.57
N PHE A 100 14.57 7.71 -22.90
CA PHE A 100 13.80 6.69 -23.62
C PHE A 100 14.46 5.30 -23.69
N ASN A 101 15.69 5.16 -23.19
CA ASN A 101 16.50 3.95 -23.23
C ASN A 101 16.64 3.25 -21.85
N GLY A 102 15.80 3.62 -20.88
CA GLY A 102 15.79 3.03 -19.53
C GLY A 102 16.53 3.85 -18.46
N GLY A 103 16.99 5.04 -18.82
CA GLY A 103 17.64 6.01 -17.95
C GLY A 103 19.16 5.91 -17.98
N SER A 104 19.81 6.97 -17.49
CA SER A 104 21.26 7.07 -17.37
C SER A 104 21.66 7.38 -15.92
N PRO A 105 22.26 6.45 -15.16
CA PRO A 105 22.70 5.12 -15.56
C PRO A 105 21.53 4.17 -15.85
N LEU A 106 21.81 3.08 -16.56
CA LEU A 106 20.79 2.10 -16.96
C LEU A 106 19.93 1.68 -15.76
N GLY A 107 18.61 1.88 -15.87
CA GLY A 107 17.65 1.60 -14.82
C GLY A 107 17.26 2.82 -13.98
N ALA A 108 17.82 4.02 -14.22
CA ALA A 108 17.42 5.24 -13.52
C ALA A 108 15.92 5.57 -13.67
N ASN A 109 15.27 5.07 -14.73
CA ASN A 109 13.84 5.27 -14.93
C ASN A 109 12.94 4.54 -13.89
N THR A 110 13.40 3.42 -13.35
CA THR A 110 12.53 2.51 -12.58
C THR A 110 13.14 2.04 -11.27
N ASN A 111 14.45 2.18 -11.10
CA ASN A 111 15.16 1.65 -9.95
C ASN A 111 15.02 2.59 -8.74
N THR A 112 14.24 2.15 -7.75
CA THR A 112 14.01 2.91 -6.52
C THR A 112 15.20 2.92 -5.56
N VAL A 113 16.25 2.12 -5.80
CA VAL A 113 17.47 2.06 -4.96
C VAL A 113 18.22 3.40 -4.99
N TYR A 114 18.19 4.12 -6.12
CA TYR A 114 18.79 5.45 -6.24
C TYR A 114 18.19 6.46 -5.25
N LEU A 115 16.90 6.31 -4.93
CA LEU A 115 16.20 7.17 -3.98
C LEU A 115 16.20 6.60 -2.54
N THR A 116 16.06 5.29 -2.39
CA THR A 116 15.87 4.64 -1.07
C THR A 116 17.16 4.25 -0.37
N THR A 117 18.28 4.19 -1.08
CA THR A 117 19.56 3.73 -0.53
C THR A 117 20.66 4.74 -0.75
N TYR A 118 20.82 5.24 -1.99
CA TYR A 118 21.95 6.11 -2.33
C TYR A 118 21.70 7.61 -2.09
N SER A 119 20.43 8.03 -2.09
CA SER A 119 20.08 9.44 -1.86
C SER A 119 20.37 9.88 -0.42
N PRO A 120 20.75 11.15 -0.19
CA PRO A 120 20.77 11.76 1.14
C PRO A 120 19.40 11.74 1.84
N LEU A 121 18.31 11.62 1.07
CA LEU A 121 16.95 11.52 1.59
C LEU A 121 16.59 10.10 2.06
N ALA A 122 17.40 9.09 1.74
CA ALA A 122 17.13 7.68 2.03
C ALA A 122 16.83 7.41 3.50
N THR A 123 17.52 8.08 4.43
CA THR A 123 17.30 7.91 5.87
C THR A 123 15.95 8.47 6.34
N TYR A 124 15.41 9.46 5.63
CA TYR A 124 14.15 10.14 5.97
C TYR A 124 12.95 9.52 5.24
N LEU A 125 13.20 8.91 4.09
CA LEU A 125 12.27 8.04 3.42
C LEU A 125 12.17 6.75 4.23
N ARG A 126 11.08 6.57 4.98
CA ARG A 126 10.67 5.22 5.40
C ARG A 126 10.69 4.33 4.16
N ARG A 127 11.11 3.07 4.26
CA ARG A 127 11.37 2.09 3.16
C ARG A 127 10.14 1.74 2.30
N ASP A 128 9.34 2.74 1.92
CA ASP A 128 8.00 2.67 1.36
C ASP A 128 7.94 3.24 -0.06
N ALA A 129 9.06 3.64 -0.67
CA ALA A 129 9.12 3.86 -2.12
C ALA A 129 9.06 2.50 -2.84
N ARG A 130 7.88 1.88 -2.78
CA ARG A 130 7.57 0.65 -3.48
C ARG A 130 7.35 1.00 -4.95
N PRO A 131 7.98 0.27 -5.89
CA PRO A 131 7.52 0.33 -7.27
C PRO A 131 6.06 -0.12 -7.28
N THR A 132 5.19 0.74 -7.79
CA THR A 132 3.78 0.40 -8.06
C THR A 132 3.78 -0.85 -8.95
N GLN A 133 3.43 -2.00 -8.38
CA GLN A 133 3.19 -3.21 -9.15
C GLN A 133 1.99 -2.92 -10.07
N ALA A 134 2.28 -2.87 -11.36
CA ALA A 134 1.30 -2.87 -12.44
C ALA A 134 0.81 -4.30 -12.67
#